data_AF-A0A3N5SCJ6-F1
#
_entry.id   AF-A0A3N5SCJ6-F1
#
_cell.length_a   1.000
_cell.length_b   1.000
_cell.length_c   1.000
_cell.angle_alpha   90.00
_cell.angle_beta   90.00
_cell.angle_gamma   90.00
#
_symmetry.space_group_name_H-M   'P 1'
#
loop_
_entity.id
_entity.type
_entity.pdbx_description
1 polymer ?
#
loop_
_entity_poly.entity_id
_entity_poly.type
_entity_poly.pdbx_seq_one_letter_code
_entity_poly.pdbx_strand_id
1 'polypeptide(L)' 'MFCEKCKHNEATVHLTEIIKNVKSEVHLCESCAREIGLNSKLATFNLTVPDMLSFLDVEEA' A
#
# COMPACT_ATOMS: atom_id res chain seq x y z
N MET A 1 15.01 6.08 -4.49
CA MET A 1 14.51 6.72 -5.75
C MET A 1 13.33 7.63 -5.41
N PHE A 2 13.14 8.77 -6.10
CA PHE A 2 12.12 9.76 -5.72
C PHE A 2 10.67 9.30 -6.01
N CYS A 3 9.74 9.76 -5.17
CA CYS A 3 8.29 9.58 -5.30
C CYS A 3 7.80 10.01 -6.69
N GLU A 4 7.02 9.17 -7.34
CA GLU A 4 6.52 9.42 -8.68
C GLU A 4 5.44 10.49 -8.74
N LYS A 5 4.75 10.75 -7.63
CA LYS A 5 3.71 11.79 -7.54
C LYS A 5 4.28 13.17 -7.25
N CYS A 6 5.08 13.33 -6.19
CA CYS A 6 5.59 14.64 -5.78
C CYS A 6 7.00 14.96 -6.27
N LYS A 7 7.79 13.96 -6.69
CA LYS A 7 9.18 14.09 -7.17
C LYS A 7 10.15 14.77 -6.18
N HIS A 8 9.75 14.98 -4.93
CA HIS A 8 10.52 15.68 -3.91
C HIS A 8 11.06 14.75 -2.83
N ASN A 9 10.20 13.85 -2.33
CA ASN A 9 10.54 12.91 -1.27
C ASN A 9 11.03 11.59 -1.86
N GLU A 10 11.80 10.83 -1.09
CA GLU A 10 12.14 9.46 -1.45
C GLU A 10 10.89 8.56 -1.43
N ALA A 11 10.79 7.67 -2.41
CA ALA A 11 9.75 6.66 -2.46
C ALA A 11 10.03 5.57 -1.42
N THR A 12 9.06 5.36 -0.53
CA THR A 12 9.12 4.38 0.56
C THR A 12 7.96 3.39 0.52
N VAL A 13 6.98 3.64 -0.37
CA VAL A 13 5.80 2.80 -0.60
C VAL A 13 5.85 2.31 -2.04
N HIS A 14 5.72 1.00 -2.22
CA HIS A 14 5.72 0.32 -3.50
C HIS A 14 4.34 -0.29 -3.73
N LEU A 15 3.60 0.23 -4.70
CA LEU A 15 2.30 -0.29 -5.07
C LEU A 15 2.42 -1.04 -6.39
N THR A 16 1.86 -2.24 -6.42
CA THR A 16 1.72 -3.04 -7.63
C THR A 16 0.24 -3.26 -7.89
N GLU A 17 -0.22 -2.91 -9.08
CA GLU A 17 -1.57 -3.16 -9.53
C GLU A 17 -1.54 -4.18 -10.67
N ILE A 18 -2.48 -5.12 -10.67
CA ILE A 18 -2.59 -6.17 -11.69
C ILE A 18 -4.01 -6.14 -12.23
N ILE A 19 -4.19 -5.66 -13.47
CA ILE A 19 -5.47 -5.61 -14.16
C ILE A 19 -5.39 -6.48 -15.40
N LYS A 20 -6.22 -7.52 -15.50
CA LYS A 20 -6.28 -8.43 -16.67
C LYS A 20 -4.88 -8.92 -17.11
N ASN A 21 -4.09 -9.43 -16.17
CA ASN A 21 -2.70 -9.87 -16.36
C ASN A 21 -1.69 -8.77 -16.71
N VAL A 22 -2.09 -7.50 -16.79
CA VAL A 22 -1.16 -6.38 -16.95
C VAL A 22 -0.74 -5.89 -15.58
N LYS A 23 0.56 -5.97 -15.31
CA LYS A 23 1.18 -5.49 -14.07
C LYS A 23 1.67 -4.06 -14.25
N SER A 24 1.26 -3.15 -13.39
CA SER A 24 1.80 -1.80 -13.24
C SER A 24 2.38 -1.63 -11.84
N GLU A 25 3.47 -0.88 -11.73
CA GLU A 25 4.09 -0.53 -10.46
C GLU A 25 4.18 0.98 -10.33
N VAL A 26 3.93 1.50 -9.12
CA VAL A 26 4.07 2.91 -8.80
C VAL A 26 4.82 3.06 -7.46
N HIS A 27 5.77 3.99 -7.44
CA HIS A 27 6.64 4.23 -6.29
C HIS A 27 6.31 5.58 -5.65
N LEU A 28 5.83 5.57 -4.42
CA LEU A 28 5.34 6.78 -3.74
C LEU A 28 6.06 6.99 -2.41
N CYS A 29 6.14 8.25 -1.97
CA CYS A 29 6.50 8.54 -0.58
C CYS A 29 5.28 8.31 0.33
N GLU A 30 5.54 8.18 1.62
CA GLU A 30 4.52 7.92 2.64
C GLU A 30 3.35 8.94 2.59
N SER A 31 3.65 10.23 2.43
CA SER A 31 2.63 11.29 2.38
C SER A 31 1.72 11.15 1.16
N CYS A 32 2.31 10.95 -0.02
CA CYS A 32 1.57 10.75 -1.26
C CYS A 32 0.73 9.48 -1.21
N ALA A 33 1.26 8.37 -0.68
CA ALA A 33 0.49 7.13 -0.49
C ALA A 33 -0.70 7.31 0.46
N ARG A 34 -0.60 8.22 1.44
CA ARG A 34 -1.69 8.53 2.37
C ARG A 34 -2.84 9.24 1.69
N GLU A 35 -2.52 10.17 0.80
CA GLU A 35 -3.49 10.98 0.05
C GLU A 35 -4.36 10.15 -0.89
N ILE A 36 -3.79 9.11 -1.52
CA ILE A 36 -4.55 8.15 -2.35
C ILE A 36 -5.26 7.05 -1.53
N GLY A 37 -5.23 7.12 -0.20
CA GLY A 37 -5.96 6.19 0.66
C GLY A 37 -5.32 4.81 0.80
N LEU A 38 -4.07 4.64 0.36
CA LEU A 38 -3.32 3.39 0.49
C LEU A 38 -2.99 3.04 1.96
N ASN A 39 -3.19 3.99 2.87
CA ASN A 39 -2.63 3.98 4.22
C ASN A 39 -3.66 3.90 5.35
N SER A 40 -4.94 3.54 5.12
CA SER A 40 -5.90 3.52 6.23
C SER A 40 -5.68 2.33 7.20
N LYS A 41 -5.10 1.22 6.74
CA LYS A 41 -4.74 0.06 7.60
C LYS A 41 -3.30 -0.42 7.49
N LEU A 42 -2.56 -0.01 6.44
CA LEU A 42 -1.19 -0.46 6.19
C LEU A 42 -0.12 0.38 6.91
N ALA A 43 -0.40 1.65 7.24
CA ALA A 43 0.62 2.59 7.72
C ALA A 43 0.91 2.52 9.24
N THR A 44 0.20 1.69 9.99
CA THR A 44 0.47 1.44 11.42
C THR A 44 0.92 0.00 11.59
N PHE A 45 2.16 -0.31 11.18
CA PHE A 45 2.80 -1.61 11.37
C PHE A 45 3.16 -1.92 12.85
N ASN A 46 2.26 -1.58 13.79
CA ASN A 46 2.09 -2.33 15.03
C ASN A 46 0.90 -3.29 14.83
N LEU A 47 0.88 -3.99 13.69
CA LEU A 47 -0.13 -5.01 13.44
C LEU A 47 0.19 -6.16 14.39
N THR A 48 -0.64 -6.30 15.42
CA THR A 48 -0.57 -7.47 16.28
C THR A 48 -1.02 -8.69 15.47
N VAL A 49 -0.63 -9.89 15.88
CA VAL A 49 -1.05 -11.13 15.20
C VAL A 49 -2.57 -11.17 14.92
N PRO A 50 -3.45 -10.70 15.83
CA PRO A 50 -4.87 -10.52 15.54
C PRO A 50 -5.20 -9.61 14.35
N ASP A 51 -4.49 -8.49 14.18
CA ASP A 51 -4.74 -7.54 13.08
C ASP A 51 -4.35 -8.14 11.73
N MET A 52 -3.32 -8.99 11.68
CA MET A 52 -2.98 -9.75 10.48
C MET A 52 -4.06 -10.78 10.11
N LEU A 53 -4.68 -11.43 11.09
CA LEU A 53 -5.75 -12.41 10.87
C LEU A 53 -7.05 -11.78 10.37
N SER A 54 -7.30 -10.50 10.67
CA SER A 54 -8.45 -9.77 10.12
C SER A 54 -8.45 -9.62 8.59
N PHE A 55 -7.31 -9.86 7.94
CA PHE A 55 -7.20 -9.92 6.47
C PHE A 55 -7.45 -11.33 5.90
N LEU A 56 -7.49 -12.35 6.76
CA LEU A 56 -7.76 -13.75 6.41
C LEU A 56 -9.18 -14.19 6.79
N ASP A 57 -10.11 -13.25 6.95
CA ASP A 57 -11.54 -13.56 6.87
C ASP A 57 -11.86 -13.95 5.41
N VAL A 58 -11.41 -15.16 5.05
CA VAL A 58 -12.05 -16.00 4.06
C VAL A 58 -13.49 -16.10 4.57
N GLU A 59 -14.39 -15.36 3.94
CA GLU A 59 -15.81 -15.66 4.00
C GLU A 59 -15.94 -17.12 3.55
N GLU A 60 -16.02 -18.01 4.54
CA GLU A 60 -16.48 -19.37 4.35
C GLU A 60 -17.98 -19.29 4.13
N ALA A 61 -18.37 -19.28 2.85
CA ALA A 61 -19.71 -19.54 2.37
C ALA A 61 -19.68 -20.81 1.50
#